data_AF-A0A963G7W0-F1
#
_entry.id   AF-A0A963G7W0-F1
#
_cell.length_a   1.000
_cell.length_b   1.000
_cell.length_c   1.000
_cell.angle_alpha   90.00
_cell.angle_beta   90.00
_cell.angle_gamma   90.00
#
_symmetry.space_group_name_H-M   'P 1'
#
loop_
_entity.id
_entity.type
_entity.pdbx_description
1 polymer ?
#
loop_
_entity_poly.entity_id
_entity_poly.type
_entity_poly.pdbx_seq_one_letter_code
_entity_poly.pdbx_strand_id
1 'polypeptide(L)'
;FPDNDTIQVIDTETLTIIKTLKTGKGALHMEFSPRGEEVWISVRDKDEVQVYDTDRLELTHRLQVDKPSGIFFTARAHKTGL
;
A
#
# COMPACT_ATOMS: atom_id res chain seq x y z
N PHE A 1 12.86 2.52 17.29
CA PHE A 1 11.50 2.39 16.73
C PHE A 1 11.64 1.96 15.28
N PRO A 2 10.73 1.14 14.72
CA PRO A 2 10.81 0.72 13.32
C PRO A 2 10.49 1.89 12.37
N ASP A 3 11.07 1.87 11.18
CA ASP A 3 10.78 2.81 10.09
C ASP A 3 9.45 2.44 9.40
N ASN A 4 8.34 2.65 10.10
CA ASN A 4 6.99 2.28 9.67
C ASN A 4 6.21 3.42 8.98
N ASP A 5 6.92 4.43 8.50
CA ASP A 5 6.36 5.61 7.82
C ASP A 5 6.66 5.65 6.31
N THR A 6 7.33 4.61 5.82
CA THR A 6 8.02 4.60 4.53
C THR A 6 7.65 3.37 3.73
N ILE A 7 7.33 3.57 2.45
CA ILE A 7 7.19 2.51 1.46
C ILE A 7 8.25 2.72 0.38
N GLN A 8 9.04 1.69 0.06
CA GLN A 8 10.00 1.72 -1.04
C GLN A 8 9.42 0.97 -2.25
N VAL A 9 9.52 1.60 -3.41
CA VAL A 9 9.22 0.97 -4.71
C VAL A 9 10.54 0.55 -5.31
N ILE A 10 10.66 -0.73 -5.62
CA ILE A 10 11.89 -1.36 -6.10
C ILE A 10 11.66 -1.86 -7.51
N ASP A 11 12.55 -1.49 -8.42
CA ASP A 11 12.62 -2.10 -9.74
C ASP A 11 13.13 -3.54 -9.61
N THR A 12 12.35 -4.50 -10.09
CA THR A 12 12.61 -5.92 -9.84
C THR A 12 13.72 -6.50 -10.70
N GLU A 13 14.07 -5.85 -11.81
CA GLU A 13 15.15 -6.32 -12.71
C GLU A 13 16.52 -5.89 -12.18
N THR A 14 16.62 -4.65 -11.71
CA THR A 14 17.85 -4.01 -11.26
C THR A 14 18.04 -4.05 -9.74
N LEU A 15 16.97 -4.35 -8.99
CA LEU A 15 16.93 -4.32 -7.52
C LEU A 15 17.24 -2.94 -6.93
N THR A 16 16.95 -1.88 -7.67
CA THR A 16 17.18 -0.50 -7.24
C THR A 16 15.90 0.15 -6.72
N ILE A 17 16.03 1.04 -5.74
CA ILE A 17 14.91 1.83 -5.25
C ILE A 17 14.62 2.93 -6.28
N ILE A 18 13.45 2.88 -6.91
CA ILE A 18 13.02 3.87 -7.90
C ILE A 18 12.17 4.99 -7.30
N LYS A 19 11.56 4.72 -6.13
CA LYS A 19 10.78 5.72 -5.38
C LYS A 19 10.73 5.38 -3.90
N THR A 20 10.77 6.41 -3.08
CA THR A 20 10.48 6.31 -1.64
C THR A 20 9.25 7.17 -1.34
N LEU A 21 8.18 6.52 -0.88
CA LEU A 21 6.92 7.15 -0.51
C LEU A 21 6.86 7.37 1.00
N LYS A 22 6.40 8.54 1.41
CA LYS A 22 6.14 8.88 2.82
C LYS A 22 4.65 8.85 3.10
N THR A 23 4.16 7.70 3.55
CA THR A 23 2.75 7.49 3.92
C THR A 23 2.42 8.16 5.26
N GLY A 24 3.42 8.28 6.13
CA GLY A 24 3.25 8.61 7.54
C GLY A 24 3.24 7.34 8.40
N LYS A 25 3.48 7.52 9.71
CA LYS A 25 3.69 6.42 10.65
C LYS A 25 2.52 5.45 10.69
N GLY A 26 2.84 4.19 10.97
CA GLY A 26 1.87 3.13 11.11
C GLY A 26 1.35 2.60 9.79
N ALA A 27 2.17 2.59 8.73
CA ALA A 27 1.90 1.77 7.55
C ALA A 27 2.00 0.28 7.96
N LEU A 28 0.89 -0.46 7.90
CA LEU A 28 0.83 -1.83 8.44
C LEU A 28 0.65 -2.92 7.38
N HIS A 29 -0.16 -2.65 6.36
CA HIS A 29 -0.47 -3.61 5.30
C HIS A 29 -0.61 -2.91 3.97
N MET A 30 -0.34 -3.64 2.89
CA MET A 30 -0.54 -3.20 1.52
C MET A 30 -1.24 -4.30 0.73
N GLU A 31 -2.11 -3.90 -0.19
CA GLU A 31 -2.82 -4.82 -1.07
C GLU A 31 -2.99 -4.18 -2.45
N PHE A 32 -2.67 -4.92 -3.51
CA PHE A 32 -2.88 -4.45 -4.88
C PHE A 32 -4.31 -4.69 -5.35
N SER A 33 -4.82 -3.83 -6.24
CA SER A 33 -6.01 -4.14 -7.03
C SER A 33 -5.75 -5.41 -7.87
N PRO A 34 -6.79 -6.15 -8.28
CA PRO A 34 -6.60 -7.45 -8.96
C PRO A 34 -5.81 -7.39 -10.27
N ARG A 35 -5.83 -6.24 -10.95
CA ARG A 35 -5.07 -5.99 -12.19
C ARG A 35 -3.82 -5.13 -11.95
N GLY A 36 -3.59 -4.70 -10.71
CA GLY A 36 -2.36 -4.05 -10.27
C GLY A 36 -2.30 -2.54 -10.53
N GLU A 37 -3.36 -1.89 -11.01
CA GLU A 37 -3.36 -0.45 -11.30
C GLU A 37 -3.30 0.42 -10.02
N GLU A 38 -3.67 -0.16 -8.88
CA GLU A 38 -3.65 0.52 -7.59
C GLU A 38 -2.97 -0.32 -6.51
N VAL A 39 -2.35 0.35 -5.54
CA VAL A 39 -1.98 -0.24 -4.25
C VAL A 39 -2.66 0.52 -3.10
N TRP A 40 -3.29 -0.23 -2.22
CA TRP A 40 -4.03 0.26 -1.06
C TRP A 40 -3.20 0.00 0.18
N ILE A 41 -2.96 1.04 0.98
CA ILE A 41 -2.05 1.02 2.13
C ILE A 41 -2.81 1.47 3.38
N SER A 42 -2.85 0.64 4.42
CA SER A 42 -3.40 1.04 5.71
C SER A 42 -2.40 1.85 6.52
N VAL A 43 -2.78 3.06 6.94
CA VAL A 43 -1.94 3.94 7.75
C VAL A 43 -2.62 4.18 9.10
N ARG A 44 -2.40 3.24 10.02
CA ARG A 44 -3.12 3.15 11.30
C ARG A 44 -3.03 4.42 12.14
N ASP A 45 -1.85 5.01 12.23
CA ASP A 45 -1.64 6.15 13.14
C ASP A 45 -2.18 7.47 12.53
N LYS A 46 -2.69 7.43 11.30
CA LYS A 46 -3.40 8.52 10.62
C LYS A 46 -4.90 8.29 10.43
N ASP A 47 -5.43 7.15 10.89
CA ASP A 47 -6.85 6.79 10.70
C ASP A 47 -7.30 6.89 9.23
N GLU A 48 -6.46 6.38 8.32
CA GLU A 48 -6.76 6.39 6.89
C GLU A 48 -6.22 5.17 6.14
N VAL A 49 -6.86 4.86 5.02
CA VAL A 49 -6.30 4.06 3.93
C VAL A 49 -5.90 4.99 2.81
N GLN A 50 -4.67 4.84 2.32
CA GLN A 50 -4.13 5.58 1.19
C GLN A 50 -4.15 4.71 -0.06
N VAL A 51 -4.61 5.25 -1.18
CA VAL A 51 -4.62 4.58 -2.48
C VAL A 51 -3.63 5.27 -3.41
N TYR A 52 -2.73 4.49 -3.99
CA TYR A 52 -1.73 4.96 -4.93
C TYR A 52 -1.93 4.34 -6.30
N ASP A 53 -1.77 5.14 -7.35
CA ASP A 53 -1.63 4.69 -8.74
C ASP A 53 -0.23 4.10 -8.92
N THR A 54 -0.14 2.90 -9.49
CA THR A 54 1.12 2.14 -9.58
C THR A 54 1.96 2.51 -10.79
N ASP A 55 1.37 3.12 -11.83
CA ASP A 55 2.10 3.59 -13.01
C ASP A 55 2.76 4.95 -12.72
N ARG A 56 2.02 5.85 -12.06
CA ARG A 56 2.47 7.21 -11.74
C ARG A 56 3.20 7.29 -10.41
N LEU A 57 3.02 6.30 -9.53
CA LEU A 57 3.54 6.29 -8.16
C LEU A 57 3.05 7.50 -7.34
N GLU A 58 1.78 7.86 -7.56
CA GLU A 58 1.13 9.03 -6.98
C GLU A 58 -0.05 8.63 -6.11
N LEU A 59 -0.24 9.36 -5.01
CA LEU A 59 -1.41 9.19 -4.16
C LEU A 59 -2.64 9.73 -4.89
N THR A 60 -3.66 8.89 -5.06
CA THR A 60 -4.92 9.26 -5.71
C THR A 60 -6.04 9.51 -4.70
N HIS A 61 -6.10 8.74 -3.61
CA HIS A 61 -7.18 8.84 -2.63
C HIS A 61 -6.72 8.66 -1.19
N ARG A 62 -7.49 9.25 -0.28
CA ARG A 62 -7.45 9.02 1.16
C ARG A 62 -8.85 8.66 1.64
N LEU A 63 -8.98 7.51 2.27
CA LEU A 63 -10.24 7.04 2.85
C LEU A 63 -10.12 7.08 4.37
N GLN A 64 -10.99 7.81 5.04
CA GLN A 64 -11.00 7.88 6.51
C GLN A 64 -11.53 6.56 7.08
N VAL A 65 -10.72 5.91 7.91
CA VAL A 65 -11.01 4.61 8.53
C VAL A 65 -10.35 4.59 9.89
N ASP A 66 -11.08 4.23 10.95
CA ASP A 66 -10.49 4.20 12.29
C ASP A 66 -9.49 3.03 12.43
N LYS A 67 -8.25 3.36 12.80
CA LYS A 67 -7.17 2.42 13.14
C LYS A 67 -7.05 1.19 12.19
N PRO A 68 -6.95 1.39 10.86
CA PRO A 68 -6.93 0.29 9.91
C PRO A 68 -5.69 -0.59 10.06
N SER A 69 -5.84 -1.87 9.70
CA SER A 69 -4.74 -2.86 9.72
C SER A 69 -4.72 -3.66 8.41
N GLY A 70 -5.30 -4.85 8.35
CA GLY A 70 -5.33 -5.66 7.12
C GLY A 70 -6.28 -5.09 6.05
N ILE A 71 -5.89 -5.22 4.79
CA ILE A 71 -6.71 -4.91 3.60
C ILE A 71 -6.69 -6.15 2.71
N PHE A 72 -7.85 -6.67 2.33
CA PHE A 72 -7.97 -7.91 1.55
C PHE A 72 -9.06 -7.75 0.48
N PHE A 73 -8.70 -7.81 -0.79
CA PHE A 73 -9.69 -7.78 -1.87
C PHE A 73 -10.33 -9.16 -2.08
N THR A 74 -11.60 -9.15 -2.49
CA THR A 74 -12.37 -10.38 -2.75
C THR A 74 -11.79 -11.23 -3.88
N ALA A 75 -10.95 -10.66 -4.76
CA ALA A 75 -10.26 -11.41 -5.80
C ALA A 75 -9.41 -12.58 -5.26
N ARG A 76 -8.97 -12.50 -3.98
CA ARG A 76 -8.31 -13.62 -3.28
C ARG A 76 -9.15 -14.89 -3.25
N ALA A 77 -10.48 -14.77 -3.25
CA ALA A 77 -11.39 -15.92 -3.27
C ALA A 77 -11.21 -16.83 -4.50
N HIS A 78 -10.57 -16.33 -5.56
CA HIS A 78 -10.33 -17.08 -6.80
C HIS A 78 -8.91 -17.64 -6.91
N LYS A 79 -8.09 -17.54 -5.86
CA LYS A 79 -6.69 -18.00 -5.85
C LYS A 79 -6.36 -18.76 -4.58
N THR A 80 -6.12 -20.06 -4.73
CA THR A 80 -5.74 -20.93 -3.60
C THR A 80 -4.43 -20.46 -2.98
N GLY A 81 -4.40 -20.36 -1.64
CA GLY A 81 -3.20 -20.00 -0.87
C GLY A 81 -3.00 -18.50 -0.63
N LEU A 82 -4.00 -17.67 -0.94
CA LEU A 82 -4.06 -16.25 -0.58
C LEU A 82 -5.14 -15.94 0.47
#